data_AF-A0A1H1KWT4-F1
#
_entry.id   AF-A0A1H1KWT4-F1
#
_cell.length_a   1.000
_cell.length_b   1.000
_cell.length_c   1.000
_cell.angle_alpha   90.00
_cell.angle_beta   90.00
_cell.angle_gamma   90.00
#
_symmetry.space_group_name_H-M   'P 1'
#
loop_
_entity.id
_entity.type
_entity.pdbx_description
1 polymer ?
#
loop_
_entity_poly.entity_id
_entity_poly.type
_entity_poly.pdbx_seq_one_letter_code
_entity_poly.pdbx_strand_id
1 'polypeptide(L)'
;MAGCMHKELKSKNLSESKDLCECYIGNLVENYSENQIRNNIDQIKLEDKNLFKDCRPEKDDLVEDLSIDTTKFYQKIGWKTQIDNNTIQEIEAYVSKKSDTLINQFKVYDNGIIDPTKSKFYELKIEGFKDSLIQGEISFFTPQDCTTVKNKREITLTYLQREEDSLIIREIETDTNYIQFPYNDFDNYSFVGVISDFRWIYNNSSDSYTVYENYFAIDSEASTDNAFVELLK
;
A
#
# COMPACT_ATOMS: atom_id res chain seq x y z
N MET A 1 -6.06 -11.62 -20.00
CA MET A 1 -5.46 -10.36 -19.50
C MET A 1 -4.81 -10.56 -18.13
N ALA A 2 -5.55 -10.87 -17.05
CA ALA A 2 -5.00 -11.04 -15.69
C ALA A 2 -3.81 -12.04 -15.59
N GLY A 3 -3.90 -13.21 -16.24
CA GLY A 3 -2.80 -14.20 -16.24
C GLY A 3 -1.55 -13.80 -17.04
N CYS A 4 -1.69 -12.87 -18.00
CA CYS A 4 -0.54 -12.29 -18.71
C CYS A 4 0.12 -11.23 -17.82
N MET A 5 -0.69 -10.34 -17.24
CA MET A 5 -0.20 -9.27 -16.38
C MET A 5 0.55 -9.85 -15.18
N HIS A 6 0.07 -10.92 -14.55
CA HIS A 6 0.78 -11.58 -13.45
C HIS A 6 2.18 -12.11 -13.84
N LYS A 7 2.40 -12.50 -15.09
CA LYS A 7 3.71 -12.98 -15.57
C LYS A 7 4.68 -11.85 -15.90
N GLU A 8 4.17 -10.72 -16.37
CA GLU A 8 4.98 -9.59 -16.86
C GLU A 8 5.11 -8.45 -15.83
N LEU A 9 4.33 -8.45 -14.75
CA LEU A 9 4.44 -7.52 -13.60
C LEU A 9 5.76 -7.58 -12.82
N LYS A 10 6.78 -8.28 -13.34
CA LYS A 10 8.13 -8.30 -12.76
C LYS A 10 8.77 -6.91 -12.71
N SER A 11 8.40 -5.99 -13.61
CA SER A 11 8.86 -4.58 -13.60
C SER A 11 8.04 -3.65 -12.71
N LYS A 12 6.99 -4.14 -12.01
CA LYS A 12 6.07 -3.36 -11.17
C LYS A 12 5.37 -2.17 -11.86
N ASN A 13 5.44 -2.05 -13.18
CA ASN A 13 4.72 -1.04 -13.94
C ASN A 13 3.45 -1.65 -14.56
N LEU A 14 2.29 -1.33 -13.97
CA LEU A 14 1.00 -1.86 -14.43
C LEU A 14 0.63 -1.35 -15.82
N SER A 15 0.99 -0.09 -16.14
CA SER A 15 0.74 0.46 -17.47
C SER A 15 1.53 -0.30 -18.51
N GLU A 16 2.84 -0.46 -18.29
CA GLU A 16 3.72 -1.20 -19.20
C GLU A 16 3.29 -2.69 -19.31
N SER A 17 2.94 -3.32 -18.20
CA SER A 17 2.43 -4.71 -18.19
C SER A 17 1.11 -4.83 -18.94
N LYS A 18 0.23 -3.83 -18.83
CA LYS A 18 -1.03 -3.77 -19.56
C LYS A 18 -0.75 -3.58 -21.05
N ASP A 19 0.07 -2.62 -21.43
CA ASP A 19 0.42 -2.29 -22.82
C ASP A 19 1.07 -3.49 -23.52
N LEU A 20 1.98 -4.18 -22.82
CA LEU A 20 2.65 -5.38 -23.29
C LEU A 20 1.67 -6.56 -23.41
N CYS A 21 0.73 -6.72 -22.47
CA CYS A 21 -0.30 -7.74 -22.57
C CYS A 21 -1.36 -7.45 -23.63
N GLU A 22 -1.68 -6.17 -23.87
CA GLU A 22 -2.57 -5.75 -24.95
C GLU A 22 -1.90 -5.98 -26.32
N CYS A 23 -0.61 -5.64 -26.46
CA CYS A 23 0.19 -5.97 -27.64
C CYS A 23 0.21 -7.48 -27.90
N TYR A 24 0.50 -8.28 -26.87
CA TYR A 24 0.51 -9.75 -26.98
C TYR A 24 -0.84 -10.32 -27.41
N ILE A 25 -1.93 -9.86 -26.80
CA ILE A 25 -3.29 -10.32 -27.16
C ILE A 25 -3.65 -9.86 -28.58
N GLY A 26 -3.27 -8.64 -28.97
CA GLY A 26 -3.44 -8.12 -30.32
C GLY A 26 -2.77 -9.02 -31.35
N ASN A 27 -1.48 -9.33 -31.16
CA ASN A 27 -0.73 -10.24 -32.04
C ASN A 27 -1.36 -11.63 -32.13
N LEU A 28 -1.90 -12.17 -31.03
CA LEU A 28 -2.59 -13.46 -31.06
C LEU A 28 -3.87 -13.43 -31.89
N VAL A 29 -4.68 -12.38 -31.75
CA VAL A 29 -5.95 -12.25 -32.49
C VAL A 29 -5.73 -11.95 -33.96
N GLU A 30 -4.65 -11.24 -34.30
CA GLU A 30 -4.29 -10.97 -35.71
C GLU A 30 -3.81 -12.23 -36.44
N ASN A 31 -3.05 -13.09 -35.76
CA ASN A 31 -2.39 -14.24 -36.39
C ASN A 31 -3.18 -15.56 -36.27
N TYR A 32 -4.14 -15.66 -35.35
CA TYR A 32 -4.85 -16.90 -35.07
C TYR A 32 -6.36 -16.68 -34.95
N SER A 33 -7.15 -17.60 -35.53
CA SER A 33 -8.61 -17.59 -35.33
C SER A 33 -8.97 -17.96 -33.89
N GLU A 34 -10.15 -17.53 -33.43
CA GLU A 34 -10.63 -17.81 -32.07
C GLU A 34 -10.65 -19.32 -31.75
N ASN A 35 -11.00 -20.16 -32.73
CA ASN A 35 -10.99 -21.62 -32.59
C ASN A 35 -9.58 -22.20 -32.43
N GLN A 36 -8.57 -21.62 -33.09
CA GLN A 36 -7.17 -22.03 -32.93
C GLN A 36 -6.64 -21.61 -31.56
N ILE A 37 -6.95 -20.39 -31.12
CA ILE A 37 -6.56 -19.89 -29.81
C ILE A 37 -7.17 -20.77 -28.71
N ARG A 38 -8.47 -21.06 -28.76
CA ARG A 38 -9.14 -21.86 -27.70
C ARG A 38 -8.60 -23.28 -27.57
N ASN A 39 -8.25 -23.93 -28.69
CA ASN A 39 -7.90 -25.35 -28.68
C ASN A 39 -6.39 -25.63 -28.60
N ASN A 40 -5.55 -24.67 -29.04
CA ASN A 40 -4.11 -24.91 -29.23
C ASN A 40 -3.21 -23.89 -28.50
N ILE A 41 -3.73 -23.15 -27.51
CA ILE A 41 -2.98 -22.04 -26.88
C ILE A 41 -1.62 -22.45 -26.32
N ASP A 42 -1.47 -23.68 -25.82
CA ASP A 42 -0.22 -24.15 -25.25
C ASP A 42 0.80 -24.55 -26.32
N GLN A 43 0.34 -25.01 -27.50
CA GLN A 43 1.21 -25.22 -28.67
C GLN A 43 1.64 -23.88 -29.28
N ILE A 44 0.73 -22.92 -29.40
CA ILE A 44 1.03 -21.56 -29.88
C ILE A 44 2.09 -20.89 -29.00
N LYS A 45 2.00 -21.01 -27.66
CA LYS A 45 3.03 -20.52 -26.73
C LYS A 45 4.39 -21.22 -26.87
N LEU A 46 4.42 -22.48 -27.30
CA LEU A 46 5.64 -23.29 -27.44
C LEU A 46 6.37 -23.01 -28.75
N GLU A 47 5.60 -22.83 -29.83
CA GLU A 47 6.12 -22.57 -31.18
C GLU A 47 6.58 -21.11 -31.33
N ASP A 48 5.91 -20.18 -30.65
CA ASP A 48 6.08 -18.75 -30.90
C ASP A 48 6.71 -18.02 -29.69
N LYS A 49 7.93 -18.46 -29.33
CA LYS A 49 8.71 -17.94 -28.19
C LYS A 49 9.07 -16.44 -28.29
N ASN A 50 8.82 -15.80 -29.43
CA ASN A 50 9.20 -14.41 -29.70
C ASN A 50 8.04 -13.40 -29.63
N LEU A 51 6.78 -13.83 -29.47
CA LEU A 51 5.61 -12.91 -29.44
C LEU A 51 5.70 -11.81 -28.38
N PHE A 52 6.39 -12.07 -27.27
CA PHE A 52 6.63 -11.08 -26.22
C PHE A 52 7.82 -10.16 -26.50
N LYS A 53 8.76 -10.60 -27.34
CA LYS A 53 9.99 -9.86 -27.64
C LYS A 53 9.69 -8.64 -28.51
N ASP A 54 8.75 -8.79 -29.45
CA ASP A 54 8.31 -7.72 -30.34
C ASP A 54 7.43 -6.67 -29.64
N CYS A 55 6.92 -7.00 -28.45
CA CYS A 55 6.09 -6.13 -27.62
C CYS A 55 6.87 -5.41 -26.51
N ARG A 56 8.19 -5.63 -26.36
CA ARG A 56 9.01 -4.94 -25.36
C ARG A 56 9.64 -3.69 -25.97
N PRO A 57 9.51 -2.51 -25.34
CA PRO A 57 10.26 -1.34 -25.76
C PRO A 57 11.77 -1.61 -25.65
N GLU A 58 12.52 -1.31 -26.72
CA GLU A 58 13.98 -1.30 -26.67
C GLU A 58 14.43 -0.14 -25.78
N LYS A 59 14.87 -0.51 -24.56
CA LYS A 59 15.37 0.31 -23.44
C LYS A 59 14.32 0.60 -22.38
N ASP A 60 14.51 -0.05 -21.24
CA ASP A 60 14.44 0.66 -19.97
C ASP A 60 15.64 0.21 -19.13
N ASP A 61 16.39 1.21 -18.66
CA ASP A 61 17.41 1.03 -17.65
C ASP A 61 16.75 0.39 -16.43
N LEU A 62 17.29 -0.76 -16.03
CA LEU A 62 16.87 -1.51 -14.85
C LEU A 62 16.74 -0.56 -13.65
N VAL A 63 15.49 -0.28 -13.26
CA VAL A 63 15.17 0.13 -11.89
C VAL A 63 15.80 -0.93 -10.99
N GLU A 64 16.68 -0.50 -10.08
CA GLU A 64 17.41 -1.36 -9.15
C GLU A 64 16.53 -2.51 -8.65
N ASP A 65 17.05 -3.74 -8.77
CA ASP A 65 16.48 -4.94 -8.17
C ASP A 65 16.14 -4.65 -6.70
N LEU A 66 14.87 -4.39 -6.40
CA LEU A 66 14.38 -4.39 -5.03
C LEU A 66 14.51 -5.84 -4.55
N SER A 67 15.62 -6.16 -3.89
CA SER A 67 15.88 -7.46 -3.30
C SER A 67 14.69 -7.82 -2.40
N ILE A 68 13.85 -8.73 -2.87
CA ILE A 68 12.69 -9.20 -2.12
C ILE A 68 13.22 -9.98 -0.92
N ASP A 69 13.00 -9.47 0.29
CA ASP A 69 13.30 -10.23 1.50
C ASP A 69 12.28 -11.35 1.66
N THR A 70 12.63 -12.53 1.15
CA THR A 70 11.79 -13.74 1.22
C THR A 70 11.61 -14.28 2.64
N THR A 71 12.32 -13.74 3.64
CA THR A 71 12.16 -14.15 5.04
C THR A 71 10.90 -13.53 5.66
N LYS A 72 10.57 -12.28 5.33
CA LYS A 72 9.43 -11.52 5.88
C LYS A 72 8.07 -11.91 5.30
N PHE A 73 7.03 -11.94 6.14
CA PHE A 73 5.68 -12.36 5.72
C PHE A 73 4.98 -11.37 4.78
N TYR A 74 5.21 -10.08 4.98
CA TYR A 74 4.62 -9.00 4.21
C TYR A 74 5.67 -8.18 3.47
N GLN A 75 5.30 -7.71 2.27
CA GLN A 75 6.05 -6.73 1.51
C GLN A 75 5.17 -5.51 1.22
N LYS A 76 5.67 -4.31 1.51
CA LYS A 76 5.02 -3.06 1.09
C LYS A 76 5.26 -2.84 -0.41
N ILE A 77 4.19 -2.50 -1.11
CA ILE A 77 4.23 -2.08 -2.50
C ILE A 77 3.47 -0.77 -2.65
N GLY A 78 3.95 0.08 -3.56
CA GLY A 78 3.29 1.32 -3.94
C GLY A 78 3.03 1.33 -5.44
N TRP A 79 1.89 1.87 -5.86
CA TRP A 79 1.62 2.15 -7.27
C TRP A 79 0.81 3.43 -7.43
N LYS A 80 0.88 4.00 -8.63
CA LYS A 80 0.13 5.20 -9.02
C LYS A 80 -0.80 4.87 -10.19
N THR A 81 -2.02 5.36 -10.13
CA THR A 81 -3.04 5.15 -11.16
C THR A 81 -3.63 6.49 -11.57
N GLN A 82 -3.69 6.75 -12.87
CA GLN A 82 -4.45 7.87 -13.43
C GLN A 82 -5.94 7.49 -13.45
N ILE A 83 -6.81 8.26 -12.78
CA ILE A 83 -8.26 8.02 -12.77
C ILE A 83 -8.92 8.74 -13.95
N ASP A 84 -8.55 9.99 -14.18
CA ASP A 84 -8.97 10.83 -15.31
C ASP A 84 -7.84 11.81 -15.66
N ASN A 85 -8.02 12.74 -16.60
CA ASN A 85 -6.94 13.64 -17.06
C ASN A 85 -6.24 14.43 -15.94
N ASN A 86 -6.92 14.70 -14.82
CA ASN A 86 -6.42 15.60 -13.77
C ASN A 86 -6.30 14.91 -12.41
N THR A 87 -6.87 13.70 -12.26
CA THR A 87 -6.89 12.96 -11.01
C THR A 87 -5.92 11.79 -11.03
N ILE A 88 -5.02 11.76 -10.04
CA ILE A 88 -4.07 10.67 -9.79
C ILE A 88 -4.37 10.06 -8.43
N GLN A 89 -4.27 8.74 -8.31
CA GLN A 89 -4.31 8.05 -7.03
C GLN A 89 -3.01 7.30 -6.80
N GLU A 90 -2.39 7.52 -5.65
CA GLU A 90 -1.25 6.75 -5.15
C GLU A 90 -1.78 5.80 -4.07
N ILE A 91 -1.39 4.53 -4.13
CA ILE A 91 -1.80 3.51 -3.17
C ILE A 91 -0.56 2.83 -2.62
N GLU A 92 -0.54 2.62 -1.30
CA GLU A 92 0.38 1.73 -0.61
C GLU A 92 -0.40 0.54 -0.04
N ALA A 93 0.08 -0.67 -0.30
CA ALA A 93 -0.50 -1.89 0.23
C ALA A 93 0.57 -2.86 0.73
N TYR A 94 0.18 -3.74 1.64
CA TYR A 94 0.95 -4.92 2.01
C TYR A 94 0.51 -6.10 1.16
N VAL A 95 1.48 -6.83 0.61
CA VAL A 95 1.26 -8.11 -0.07
C VAL A 95 1.84 -9.22 0.79
N SER A 96 1.01 -10.20 1.15
CA SER A 96 1.44 -11.36 1.90
C SER A 96 2.08 -12.42 1.00
N LYS A 97 2.87 -13.33 1.58
CA LYS A 97 3.35 -14.54 0.85
C LYS A 97 2.20 -15.40 0.30
N LYS A 98 0.99 -15.28 0.87
CA LYS A 98 -0.21 -15.99 0.40
C LYS A 98 -0.93 -15.27 -0.75
N SER A 99 -0.35 -14.16 -1.25
CA SER A 99 -0.94 -13.29 -2.28
C SER A 99 -2.20 -12.55 -1.85
N ASP A 100 -2.37 -12.32 -0.54
CA ASP A 100 -3.38 -11.39 -0.03
C ASP A 100 -2.82 -9.95 -0.12
N THR A 101 -3.63 -9.02 -0.62
CA THR A 101 -3.26 -7.59 -0.70
C THR A 101 -4.14 -6.78 0.26
N LEU A 102 -3.49 -6.05 1.19
CA LEU A 102 -4.16 -5.23 2.20
C LEU A 102 -3.77 -3.78 1.98
N ILE A 103 -4.74 -2.95 1.57
CA ILE A 103 -4.51 -1.52 1.33
C ILE A 103 -4.33 -0.82 2.66
N ASN A 104 -3.18 -0.16 2.83
CA ASN A 104 -2.85 0.58 4.03
C ASN A 104 -3.13 2.07 3.89
N GLN A 105 -2.69 2.65 2.77
CA GLN A 105 -2.75 4.08 2.52
C GLN A 105 -3.14 4.37 1.08
N PHE A 106 -3.84 5.47 0.85
CA PHE A 106 -4.04 6.05 -0.47
C PHE A 106 -4.06 7.57 -0.41
N LYS A 107 -3.42 8.21 -1.38
CA LYS A 107 -3.42 9.66 -1.59
C LYS A 107 -4.06 9.93 -2.95
N VAL A 108 -5.13 10.72 -2.97
CA VAL A 108 -5.78 11.18 -4.20
C VAL A 108 -5.36 12.61 -4.46
N TYR A 109 -4.88 12.87 -5.66
CA TYR A 109 -4.43 14.18 -6.11
C TYR A 109 -5.39 14.66 -7.20
N ASP A 110 -5.97 15.85 -7.03
CA ASP A 110 -6.74 16.55 -8.05
C ASP A 110 -5.95 17.78 -8.50
N ASN A 111 -5.62 17.85 -9.79
CA ASN A 111 -4.73 18.88 -10.37
C ASN A 111 -3.38 19.01 -9.63
N GLY A 112 -2.83 17.87 -9.16
CA GLY A 112 -1.55 17.81 -8.45
C GLY A 112 -1.62 18.20 -6.96
N ILE A 113 -2.80 18.52 -6.42
CA ILE A 113 -3.01 18.85 -5.01
C ILE A 113 -3.72 17.67 -4.33
N ILE A 114 -3.28 17.28 -3.14
CA ILE A 114 -3.95 16.22 -2.37
C ILE A 114 -5.40 16.65 -2.07
N ASP A 115 -6.36 15.82 -2.45
CA ASP A 115 -7.77 15.93 -2.07
C ASP A 115 -7.96 15.23 -0.71
N PRO A 116 -8.07 15.98 0.41
CA PRO A 116 -8.17 15.39 1.74
C PRO A 116 -9.51 14.67 1.95
N THR A 117 -10.54 14.98 1.16
CA THR A 117 -11.85 14.33 1.25
C THR A 117 -11.86 12.92 0.66
N LYS A 118 -10.82 12.57 -0.11
CA LYS A 118 -10.66 11.27 -0.77
C LYS A 118 -9.33 10.60 -0.45
N SER A 119 -8.60 11.07 0.57
CA SER A 119 -7.28 10.53 0.92
C SER A 119 -7.30 9.94 2.33
N LYS A 120 -6.58 8.82 2.50
CA LYS A 120 -6.33 8.17 3.79
C LYS A 120 -4.85 7.80 3.86
N PHE A 121 -4.07 8.48 4.68
CA PHE A 121 -2.63 8.24 4.77
C PHE A 121 -2.07 8.68 6.12
N TYR A 122 -0.85 8.24 6.43
CA TYR A 122 -0.06 8.76 7.53
C TYR A 122 1.33 9.20 7.05
N GLU A 123 1.99 9.99 7.87
CA GLU A 123 3.39 10.37 7.72
C GLU A 123 4.09 10.05 9.03
N LEU A 124 5.09 9.18 8.96
CA LEU A 124 5.96 8.82 10.08
C LEU A 124 7.28 9.56 9.93
N LYS A 125 7.71 10.21 11.00
CA LYS A 125 8.99 10.87 11.11
C LYS A 125 9.67 10.38 12.39
N ILE A 126 10.85 9.82 12.28
CA ILE A 126 11.66 9.41 13.43
C ILE A 126 12.96 10.17 13.34
N GLU A 127 13.20 11.07 14.29
CA GLU A 127 14.38 11.93 14.31
C GLU A 127 15.08 11.84 15.66
N GLY A 128 16.42 11.81 15.61
CA GLY A 128 17.28 11.87 16.78
C GLY A 128 18.63 11.22 16.53
N PHE A 129 19.56 11.41 17.46
CA PHE A 129 20.87 10.79 17.40
C PHE A 129 20.83 9.45 18.13
N LYS A 130 21.58 8.47 17.61
CA LYS A 130 21.69 7.10 18.14
C LYS A 130 21.98 7.02 19.65
N ASP A 131 22.64 8.04 20.21
CA ASP A 131 23.03 8.11 21.63
C ASP A 131 22.15 9.08 22.45
N SER A 132 20.96 9.45 21.94
CA SER A 132 20.03 10.39 22.56
C SER A 132 18.58 9.90 22.49
N LEU A 133 17.68 10.54 23.24
CA LEU A 133 16.25 10.24 23.18
C LEU A 133 15.74 10.56 21.77
N ILE A 134 15.30 9.54 21.05
CA ILE A 134 14.74 9.70 19.70
C ILE A 134 13.25 10.01 19.85
N GLN A 135 12.79 10.94 19.04
CA GLN A 135 11.41 11.38 19.05
C GLN A 135 10.75 10.92 17.76
N GLY A 136 9.70 10.13 17.91
CA GLY A 136 8.80 9.77 16.83
C GLY A 136 7.66 10.78 16.74
N GLU A 137 7.31 11.14 15.51
CA GLU A 137 6.14 11.95 15.18
C GLU A 137 5.35 11.19 14.13
N ILE A 138 4.05 11.01 14.37
CA ILE A 138 3.12 10.51 13.37
C ILE A 138 2.02 11.54 13.19
N SER A 139 1.81 11.96 11.94
CA SER A 139 0.60 12.64 11.54
C SER A 139 -0.21 11.72 10.64
N PHE A 140 -1.54 11.78 10.72
CA PHE A 140 -2.38 10.98 9.84
C PHE A 140 -3.66 11.71 9.45
N PHE A 141 -4.25 11.24 8.36
CA PHE A 141 -5.42 11.83 7.74
C PHE A 141 -6.38 10.74 7.27
N THR A 142 -7.66 10.99 7.49
CA THR A 142 -8.77 10.21 6.95
C THR A 142 -9.78 11.16 6.30
N PRO A 143 -10.62 10.68 5.35
CA PRO A 143 -11.69 11.49 4.78
C PRO A 143 -12.62 12.12 5.83
N GLN A 144 -12.79 11.45 6.98
CA GLN A 144 -13.62 11.91 8.08
C GLN A 144 -13.05 13.15 8.80
N ASP A 145 -11.79 13.54 8.58
CA ASP A 145 -11.23 14.78 9.14
C ASP A 145 -11.81 16.05 8.50
N CYS A 146 -12.46 15.92 7.34
CA CYS A 146 -13.13 17.04 6.67
C CYS A 146 -14.59 17.26 7.11
N THR A 147 -15.12 16.45 8.04
CA THR A 147 -16.51 16.58 8.50
C THR A 147 -16.66 17.69 9.55
N THR A 148 -17.75 18.45 9.47
CA THR A 148 -18.12 19.47 10.47
C THR A 148 -19.10 18.96 11.53
N VAL A 149 -19.50 17.69 11.43
CA VAL A 149 -20.48 17.07 12.34
C VAL A 149 -19.82 16.75 13.68
N LYS A 150 -20.53 17.00 14.78
CA LYS A 150 -20.11 16.59 16.11
C LYS A 150 -19.87 15.07 16.13
N ASN A 151 -18.65 14.68 16.46
CA ASN A 151 -18.26 13.29 16.61
C ASN A 151 -17.58 13.09 17.97
N LYS A 152 -17.72 11.86 18.51
CA LYS A 152 -16.75 11.35 19.47
C LYS A 152 -15.63 10.71 18.66
N ARG A 153 -14.39 10.91 19.05
CA ARG A 153 -13.21 10.32 18.42
C ARG A 153 -12.30 9.72 19.48
N GLU A 154 -11.75 8.56 19.19
CA GLU A 154 -10.82 7.83 20.04
C GLU A 154 -9.72 7.28 19.15
N ILE A 155 -8.49 7.73 19.39
CA ILE A 155 -7.32 7.36 18.60
C ILE A 155 -6.35 6.68 19.54
N THR A 156 -5.87 5.51 19.13
CA THR A 156 -4.86 4.74 19.85
C THR A 156 -3.72 4.42 18.92
N LEU A 157 -2.51 4.87 19.28
CA LEU A 157 -1.26 4.38 18.70
C LEU A 157 -0.74 3.25 19.56
N THR A 158 -0.63 2.06 19.00
CA THR A 158 0.04 0.90 19.61
C THR A 158 1.31 0.61 18.84
N TYR A 159 2.46 0.53 19.51
CA TYR A 159 3.74 0.26 18.85
C TYR A 159 4.64 -0.66 19.66
N LEU A 160 5.56 -1.31 18.95
CA LEU A 160 6.55 -2.19 19.54
C LEU A 160 7.82 -1.39 19.86
N GLN A 161 8.32 -1.53 21.08
CA GLN A 161 9.58 -0.96 21.51
C GLN A 161 10.41 -2.03 22.21
N ARG A 162 11.66 -2.18 21.79
CA ARG A 162 12.61 -3.05 22.47
C ARG A 162 13.26 -2.29 23.63
N GLU A 163 13.24 -2.92 24.80
CA GLU A 163 13.87 -2.41 26.00
C GLU A 163 14.72 -3.53 26.58
N GLU A 164 16.04 -3.31 26.60
CA GLU A 164 17.03 -4.32 26.97
C GLU A 164 16.83 -5.60 26.12
N ASP A 165 16.55 -6.73 26.77
CA ASP A 165 16.33 -8.03 26.13
C ASP A 165 14.84 -8.34 25.87
N SER A 166 13.94 -7.37 26.08
CA SER A 166 12.48 -7.56 25.99
C SER A 166 11.85 -6.72 24.88
N LEU A 167 10.83 -7.28 24.23
CA LEU A 167 9.94 -6.54 23.33
C LEU A 167 8.69 -6.10 24.13
N ILE A 168 8.46 -4.80 24.19
CA ILE A 168 7.37 -4.18 24.96
C ILE A 168 6.37 -3.55 24.00
N ILE A 169 5.09 -3.69 24.33
CA ILE A 169 4.00 -3.00 23.65
C ILE A 169 3.75 -1.68 24.38
N ARG A 170 3.83 -0.57 23.65
CA ARG A 170 3.54 0.77 24.13
C ARG A 170 2.24 1.25 23.49
N GLU A 171 1.46 2.01 24.25
CA GLU A 171 0.18 2.54 23.81
C GLU A 171 0.06 4.02 24.17
N ILE A 172 -0.48 4.81 23.24
CA ILE A 172 -0.75 6.23 23.42
C ILE A 172 -2.16 6.51 22.91
N GLU A 173 -3.01 6.97 23.81
CA GLU A 173 -4.36 7.43 23.50
C GLU A 173 -4.36 8.95 23.25
N THR A 174 -5.10 9.39 22.23
CA THR A 174 -5.30 10.80 21.92
C THR A 174 -6.63 11.02 21.20
N ASP A 175 -7.02 12.29 21.03
CA ASP A 175 -8.12 12.73 20.19
C ASP A 175 -7.64 13.56 18.99
N THR A 176 -6.32 13.77 18.86
CA THR A 176 -5.69 14.53 17.77
C THR A 176 -5.04 13.63 16.74
N ASN A 177 -4.98 14.08 15.49
CA ASN A 177 -4.37 13.35 14.38
C ASN A 177 -2.83 13.50 14.31
N TYR A 178 -2.22 13.96 15.40
CA TYR A 178 -0.79 14.19 15.52
C TYR A 178 -0.29 13.61 16.84
N ILE A 179 0.63 12.66 16.77
CA ILE A 179 1.11 11.89 17.92
C ILE A 179 2.62 12.04 18.00
N GLN A 180 3.10 12.60 19.11
CA GLN A 180 4.51 12.57 19.47
C GLN A 180 4.75 11.47 20.50
N PHE A 181 5.80 10.69 20.32
CA PHE A 181 6.12 9.59 21.21
C PHE A 181 7.63 9.44 21.39
N PRO A 182 8.08 9.05 22.60
CA PRO A 182 9.45 8.65 22.79
C PRO A 182 9.69 7.33 22.06
N TYR A 183 10.84 7.22 21.40
CA TYR A 183 11.26 5.99 20.74
C TYR A 183 12.73 5.73 21.04
N ASN A 184 13.07 4.48 21.32
CA ASN A 184 14.47 4.07 21.49
C ASN A 184 14.91 3.32 20.23
N ASP A 185 15.87 3.88 19.48
CA ASP A 185 16.48 3.20 18.34
C ASP A 185 17.34 2.04 18.82
N PHE A 186 16.78 0.84 18.69
CA PHE A 186 17.48 -0.39 19.04
C PHE A 186 17.95 -1.16 17.79
N ASP A 187 17.16 -1.15 16.71
CA ASP A 187 17.38 -1.95 15.50
C ASP A 187 17.30 -1.08 14.24
N ASN A 188 18.24 -0.13 14.05
CA ASN A 188 18.38 0.71 12.86
C ASN A 188 17.10 1.48 12.46
N TYR A 189 16.45 2.13 13.43
CA TYR A 189 15.22 2.89 13.25
C TYR A 189 14.00 2.06 12.78
N SER A 190 14.06 0.73 12.92
CA SER A 190 12.95 -0.18 12.60
C SER A 190 11.75 0.01 13.54
N PHE A 191 10.81 0.87 13.15
CA PHE A 191 9.53 1.06 13.80
C PHE A 191 8.44 0.15 13.24
N VAL A 192 7.64 -0.42 14.15
CA VAL A 192 6.46 -1.25 13.87
C VAL A 192 5.33 -0.85 14.82
N GLY A 193 4.16 -0.57 14.28
CA GLY A 193 2.97 -0.21 15.07
C GLY A 193 1.68 -0.19 14.28
N VAL A 194 0.63 0.34 14.91
CA VAL A 194 -0.68 0.56 14.33
C VAL A 194 -1.36 1.77 14.94
N ILE A 195 -2.04 2.56 14.11
CA ILE A 195 -3.05 3.51 14.57
C ILE A 195 -4.42 2.88 14.41
N SER A 196 -5.22 2.93 15.47
CA SER A 196 -6.65 2.71 15.44
C SER A 196 -7.36 4.05 15.66
N ASP A 197 -8.24 4.47 14.74
CA ASP A 197 -9.04 5.70 14.84
C ASP A 197 -10.53 5.33 14.74
N PHE A 198 -11.21 5.39 15.88
CA PHE A 198 -12.64 5.15 16.01
C PHE A 198 -13.38 6.47 16.07
N ARG A 199 -14.38 6.63 15.21
CA ARG A 199 -15.23 7.82 15.19
C ARG A 199 -16.70 7.45 15.28
N TRP A 200 -17.39 8.03 16.25
CA TRP A 200 -18.84 7.93 16.39
C TRP A 200 -19.46 9.24 15.91
N ILE A 201 -20.16 9.18 14.78
CA ILE A 201 -20.88 10.32 14.22
C ILE A 201 -22.36 10.15 14.53
N TYR A 202 -22.94 11.09 15.26
CA TYR A 202 -24.36 11.06 15.60
C TYR A 202 -25.22 11.46 14.40
N ASN A 203 -26.26 10.67 14.13
CA ASN A 203 -27.23 10.90 13.08
C ASN A 203 -28.58 11.32 13.69
N ASN A 204 -28.88 12.63 13.58
CA ASN A 204 -30.12 13.21 14.08
C ASN A 204 -31.39 12.59 13.46
N SER A 205 -31.32 12.08 12.22
CA SER A 205 -32.50 11.56 11.52
C SER A 205 -32.94 10.19 12.04
N SER A 206 -32.01 9.41 12.55
CA SER A 206 -32.23 8.03 13.02
C SER A 206 -31.99 7.85 14.52
N ASP A 207 -31.63 8.92 15.24
CA ASP A 207 -31.24 8.89 16.66
C ASP A 207 -30.23 7.76 16.95
N SER A 208 -29.18 7.67 16.12
CA SER A 208 -28.19 6.60 16.19
C SER A 208 -26.77 7.11 15.89
N TYR A 209 -25.76 6.31 16.24
CA TYR A 209 -24.36 6.59 15.89
C TYR A 209 -23.93 5.72 14.72
N THR A 210 -23.23 6.34 13.76
CA THR A 210 -22.44 5.61 12.76
C THR A 210 -21.00 5.53 13.26
N VAL A 211 -20.45 4.32 13.32
CA VAL A 211 -19.05 4.09 13.71
C VAL A 211 -18.21 3.96 12.46
N TYR A 212 -17.14 4.75 12.38
CA TYR A 212 -16.09 4.61 11.39
C TYR A 212 -14.84 4.11 12.09
N GLU A 213 -14.30 3.00 11.58
CA GLU A 213 -13.10 2.35 12.08
C GLU A 213 -12.01 2.52 11.04
N ASN A 214 -10.93 3.19 11.39
CA ASN A 214 -9.79 3.38 10.51
C ASN A 214 -8.54 2.80 11.17
N TYR A 215 -7.93 1.84 10.48
CA TYR A 215 -6.64 1.28 10.86
C TYR A 215 -5.54 1.73 9.89
N PHE A 216 -4.35 1.95 10.44
CA PHE A 216 -3.11 2.16 9.69
C PHE A 216 -2.04 1.28 10.29
N ALA A 217 -1.55 0.29 9.55
CA ALA A 217 -0.35 -0.42 9.94
C ALA A 217 0.86 0.47 9.62
N ILE A 218 1.74 0.65 10.58
CA ILE A 218 2.87 1.55 10.47
C ILE A 218 4.15 0.72 10.49
N ASP A 219 4.95 0.87 9.44
CA ASP A 219 6.24 0.23 9.29
C ASP A 219 7.23 1.20 8.66
N SER A 220 8.42 1.27 9.22
CA SER A 220 9.57 1.94 8.60
C SER A 220 10.18 1.12 7.46
N GLU A 221 10.19 -0.21 7.57
CA GLU A 221 10.85 -1.12 6.64
C GLU A 221 9.98 -1.55 5.45
N ALA A 222 10.58 -1.77 4.28
CA ALA A 222 9.85 -2.19 3.07
C ALA A 222 9.29 -3.62 3.13
N SER A 223 9.89 -4.49 3.94
CA SER A 223 9.42 -5.86 4.19
C SER A 223 9.30 -6.06 5.70
N THR A 224 8.21 -6.68 6.16
CA THR A 224 7.87 -6.71 7.59
C THR A 224 7.16 -8.00 8.03
N ASP A 225 7.29 -8.31 9.31
CA ASP A 225 6.48 -9.31 10.02
C ASP A 225 5.48 -8.63 10.96
N ASN A 226 5.12 -7.37 10.67
CA ASN A 226 4.18 -6.59 11.48
C ASN A 226 2.85 -7.34 11.62
N ALA A 227 2.61 -7.85 12.83
CA ALA A 227 1.40 -8.58 13.17
C ALA A 227 0.14 -7.71 13.07
N PHE A 228 0.28 -6.38 13.13
CA PHE A 228 -0.83 -5.45 13.03
C PHE A 228 -1.35 -5.26 11.60
N VAL A 229 -0.61 -5.69 10.57
CA VAL A 229 -1.08 -5.64 9.16
C VAL A 229 -2.40 -6.40 9.00
N GLU A 230 -2.61 -7.46 9.77
CA GLU A 230 -3.85 -8.25 9.78
C GLU A 230 -5.09 -7.45 10.22
N LEU A 231 -4.91 -6.35 10.96
CA LEU A 231 -6.00 -5.47 11.39
C LEU A 231 -6.56 -4.62 10.24
N LEU A 232 -5.89 -4.60 9.07
CA LEU A 232 -6.35 -3.90 7.87
C LEU A 232 -7.40 -4.69 7.06
N LYS A 233 -7.76 -5.91 7.49
CA LYS A 233 -8.71 -6.80 6.80
C LYS A 233 -10.17 -6.36 6.91
#